data_AF-A0A4U8SDD1-F1
#
_entry.id   AF-A0A4U8SDD1-F1
#
_cell.length_a   1.000
_cell.length_b   1.000
_cell.length_c   1.000
_cell.angle_alpha   90.00
_cell.angle_beta   90.00
_cell.angle_gamma   90.00
#
_symmetry.space_group_name_H-M   'P 1'
#
loop_
_entity.id
_entity.type
_entity.pdbx_description
1 polymer ?
#
loop_
_entity_poly.entity_id
_entity_poly.type
_entity_poly.pdbx_seq_one_letter_code
_entity_poly.pdbx_strand_id
1 'polypeptide(L)'
;MKKCCPNLPIAFIIIFMVGAFIYYQYSFTSMIKIDFTQDSFYTDTNGSLSLFTPESKHYNLCIYNSFLKEQEDFLQKNLKNEIPLLGIDFYQQGQNIFKEKNFNLVRISSTLMLKLIHGFNIKTLPQCFVIKQDDKNPMQYTHLKDFGFYKVMNFKTNNTKE
;
A
#
# COMPACT_ATOMS: atom_id res chain seq x y z
N MET A 1 -54.93 27.11 -5.28
CA MET A 1 -53.99 26.39 -4.41
C MET A 1 -52.87 25.83 -5.29
N LYS A 2 -51.65 26.39 -5.23
CA LYS A 2 -50.53 25.97 -6.08
C LYS A 2 -50.05 24.59 -5.61
N LYS A 3 -50.08 23.59 -6.48
CA LYS A 3 -49.43 22.29 -6.26
C LYS A 3 -47.92 22.53 -6.19
N CYS A 4 -47.39 22.69 -4.97
CA CYS A 4 -45.95 22.72 -4.77
C CYS A 4 -45.34 21.39 -5.24
N CYS A 5 -44.27 21.52 -6.01
CA CYS A 5 -43.63 20.48 -6.81
C CYS A 5 -43.36 19.18 -6.01
N PRO A 6 -43.94 18.03 -6.39
CA PRO A 6 -43.72 16.75 -5.69
C PRO A 6 -42.29 16.19 -5.85
N ASN A 7 -41.43 16.82 -6.65
CA ASN A 7 -40.06 16.37 -6.94
C ASN A 7 -38.98 16.94 -6.00
N LEU A 8 -39.30 17.96 -5.20
CA LEU A 8 -38.36 18.55 -4.24
C LEU A 8 -37.84 17.54 -3.17
N PRO A 9 -38.69 16.70 -2.54
CA PRO A 9 -38.20 15.74 -1.55
C PRO A 9 -37.33 14.63 -2.17
N ILE A 10 -37.60 14.23 -3.42
CA ILE A 10 -36.83 13.20 -4.14
C ILE A 10 -35.42 13.73 -4.46
N ALA A 11 -35.31 14.98 -4.92
CA ALA A 11 -34.02 15.60 -5.19
C ALA A 11 -33.14 15.69 -3.92
N PHE A 12 -33.73 16.01 -2.77
CA PHE A 12 -33.00 16.07 -1.50
C PHE A 12 -32.48 14.69 -1.06
N ILE A 13 -33.30 13.65 -1.21
CA ILE A 13 -32.89 12.26 -0.90
C ILE A 13 -31.71 11.82 -1.78
N ILE A 14 -31.75 12.15 -3.09
CA ILE A 14 -30.66 11.82 -4.01
C ILE A 14 -29.38 12.55 -3.62
N ILE A 15 -29.45 13.86 -3.33
CA ILE A 15 -28.28 14.64 -2.90
C ILE A 15 -27.69 14.09 -1.60
N PHE A 16 -28.54 13.72 -0.64
CA PHE A 16 -28.10 13.13 0.62
C PHE A 16 -27.45 11.75 0.42
N MET A 17 -28.06 10.87 -0.38
CA MET A 17 -27.50 9.55 -0.74
C MET A 17 -26.14 9.69 -1.44
N VAL A 18 -26.02 10.59 -2.42
CA VAL A 18 -24.77 10.84 -3.14
C VAL A 18 -23.73 11.44 -2.20
N GLY A 19 -24.10 12.40 -1.36
CA GLY A 19 -23.20 13.01 -0.37
C GLY A 19 -22.69 12.00 0.65
N ALA A 20 -23.57 11.15 1.19
CA ALA A 20 -23.21 10.07 2.09
C ALA A 20 -22.32 9.03 1.41
N PHE A 21 -22.60 8.66 0.16
CA PHE A 21 -21.76 7.76 -0.62
C PHE A 21 -20.36 8.34 -0.87
N ILE A 22 -20.27 9.61 -1.29
CA ILE A 22 -18.98 10.29 -1.49
C ILE A 22 -18.21 10.39 -0.17
N TYR A 23 -18.86 10.75 0.92
CA TYR A 23 -18.24 10.82 2.24
C TYR A 23 -17.73 9.45 2.71
N TYR A 24 -18.54 8.41 2.54
CA TYR A 24 -18.16 7.03 2.85
C TYR A 24 -16.95 6.60 2.03
N GLN A 25 -16.97 6.83 0.71
CA GLN A 25 -15.84 6.54 -0.16
C GLN A 25 -14.60 7.35 0.21
N TYR A 26 -14.73 8.62 0.58
CA TYR A 26 -13.61 9.44 1.04
C TYR A 26 -13.01 8.92 2.36
N SER A 27 -13.85 8.59 3.34
CA SER A 27 -13.41 8.12 4.65
C SER A 27 -12.80 6.72 4.62
N PHE A 28 -13.31 5.82 3.76
CA PHE A 28 -12.82 4.45 3.64
C PHE A 28 -11.64 4.31 2.66
N THR A 29 -11.40 5.30 1.80
CA THR A 29 -10.45 5.16 0.69
C THR A 29 -9.40 6.26 0.73
N SER A 30 -8.25 5.96 1.33
CA SER A 30 -7.03 6.69 0.94
C SER A 30 -5.76 5.98 1.34
N MET A 31 -5.70 5.30 2.49
CA MET A 31 -4.42 4.88 3.07
C MET A 31 -4.43 3.42 3.53
N ILE A 32 -3.44 2.65 3.09
CA ILE A 32 -3.06 1.40 3.74
C ILE A 32 -2.05 1.75 4.82
N LYS A 33 -2.25 1.23 6.02
CA LYS A 33 -1.32 1.40 7.15
C LYS A 33 -0.68 0.06 7.48
N ILE A 34 0.64 0.08 7.58
CA ILE A 34 1.48 -1.02 8.01
C ILE A 34 2.13 -0.56 9.30
N ASP A 35 2.07 -1.36 10.36
CA ASP A 35 2.76 -1.07 11.61
C ASP A 35 3.75 -2.19 11.89
N PHE A 36 5.05 -1.92 11.75
CA PHE A 36 6.09 -2.95 11.92
C PHE A 36 6.22 -3.50 13.35
N THR A 37 5.56 -2.90 14.35
CA THR A 37 5.51 -3.45 15.72
C THR A 37 4.34 -4.40 15.94
N GLN A 38 3.20 -4.14 15.29
CA GLN A 38 1.99 -4.95 15.44
C GLN A 38 1.89 -6.02 14.34
N ASP A 39 2.25 -5.64 13.12
CA ASP A 39 2.30 -6.52 11.97
C ASP A 39 3.60 -7.33 12.04
N SER A 40 3.48 -8.66 12.04
CA SER A 40 4.60 -9.58 12.26
C SER A 40 5.48 -9.73 11.01
N PHE A 41 6.34 -8.74 10.76
CA PHE A 41 7.39 -8.82 9.76
C PHE A 41 8.66 -9.42 10.39
N TYR A 42 9.17 -10.47 9.77
CA TYR A 42 10.35 -11.17 10.23
C TYR A 42 11.44 -11.13 9.19
N THR A 43 12.69 -11.01 9.65
CA THR A 43 13.87 -11.15 8.80
C THR A 43 14.73 -12.30 9.31
N ASP A 44 15.44 -12.94 8.39
CA ASP A 44 16.42 -13.97 8.75
C ASP A 44 17.78 -13.31 8.93
N THR A 45 18.16 -13.13 10.20
CA THR A 45 19.47 -12.64 10.59
C THR A 45 20.28 -13.83 11.11
N ASN A 46 21.20 -14.33 10.29
CA ASN A 46 22.16 -15.37 10.67
C ASN A 46 21.50 -16.68 11.19
N GLY A 47 20.40 -17.13 10.58
CA GLY A 47 19.71 -18.36 10.96
C GLY A 47 18.80 -18.20 12.19
N SER A 48 18.59 -16.95 12.64
CA SER A 48 17.62 -16.60 13.68
C SER A 48 16.57 -15.66 13.12
N LEU A 49 15.29 -16.03 13.33
CA LEU A 49 14.14 -15.24 12.91
C LEU A 49 13.95 -14.10 13.91
N SER A 50 14.18 -12.87 13.47
CA SER A 50 14.01 -11.66 14.28
C SER A 50 12.95 -10.75 13.69
N LEU A 51 12.36 -9.88 14.51
CA LEU A 51 11.43 -8.86 14.03
C LEU A 51 12.18 -7.86 13.15
N PHE A 52 11.63 -7.57 11.98
CA PHE A 52 12.19 -6.58 11.08
C PHE A 52 12.08 -5.19 11.71
N THR A 53 13.19 -4.45 11.73
CA THR A 53 13.24 -3.08 12.22
C THR A 53 13.48 -2.14 11.03
N PRO A 54 12.56 -1.21 10.74
CA PRO A 54 12.71 -0.32 9.60
C PRO A 54 13.79 0.76 9.88
N GLU A 55 14.73 0.91 8.96
CA GLU A 55 15.86 1.87 9.02
C GLU A 55 15.69 3.05 8.07
N SER A 56 14.86 2.94 7.04
CA SER A 56 14.64 3.96 6.01
C SER A 56 13.24 4.58 6.10
N LYS A 57 13.13 5.88 5.83
CA LYS A 57 11.84 6.60 5.77
C LYS A 57 10.92 6.13 4.64
N HIS A 58 11.50 5.55 3.60
CA HIS A 58 10.77 5.06 2.43
C HIS A 58 11.26 3.66 2.10
N TYR A 59 10.32 2.78 1.76
CA TYR A 59 10.60 1.47 1.23
C TYR A 59 9.80 1.23 -0.04
N ASN A 60 10.39 0.49 -0.97
CA ASN A 60 9.66 -0.10 -2.07
C ASN A 60 9.25 -1.52 -1.68
N LEU A 61 8.01 -1.68 -1.22
CA LEU A 61 7.45 -2.95 -0.79
C LEU A 61 7.04 -3.77 -2.02
N CYS A 62 7.76 -4.84 -2.30
CA CYS A 62 7.50 -5.70 -3.45
C CYS A 62 7.05 -7.09 -3.03
N ILE A 63 5.91 -7.53 -3.56
CA ILE A 63 5.43 -8.90 -3.40
C ILE A 63 5.66 -9.62 -4.72
N TYR A 64 6.30 -10.77 -4.65
CA TYR A 64 6.75 -11.52 -5.82
C TYR A 64 6.65 -13.03 -5.60
N ASN A 65 6.85 -13.79 -6.67
CA ASN A 65 6.90 -15.24 -6.67
C ASN A 65 8.34 -15.70 -6.96
N SER A 66 8.98 -16.34 -5.99
CA SER A 66 10.35 -16.86 -6.11
C SER A 66 10.52 -18.00 -7.11
N PHE A 67 9.44 -18.68 -7.54
CA PHE A 67 9.52 -19.75 -8.54
C PHE A 67 9.68 -19.26 -9.98
N LEU A 68 9.40 -17.98 -10.24
CA LEU A 68 9.39 -17.42 -11.60
C LEU A 68 10.59 -16.49 -11.78
N LYS A 69 11.59 -16.98 -12.52
CA LYS A 69 12.84 -16.26 -12.80
C LYS A 69 12.62 -14.86 -13.38
N GLU A 70 11.61 -14.68 -14.23
CA GLU A 70 11.26 -13.37 -14.81
C GLU A 70 10.90 -12.32 -13.75
N GLN A 71 10.41 -12.74 -12.58
CA GLN A 71 10.11 -11.83 -11.48
C GLN A 71 11.37 -11.39 -10.73
N GLU A 72 12.43 -12.21 -10.74
CA GLU A 72 13.74 -11.81 -10.21
C GLU A 72 14.30 -10.64 -11.03
N ASP A 73 14.22 -10.71 -12.37
CA ASP A 73 14.65 -9.64 -13.26
C ASP A 73 13.85 -8.34 -13.04
N PHE A 74 12.55 -8.46 -12.74
CA PHE A 74 11.70 -7.33 -12.37
C PHE A 74 12.17 -6.69 -11.05
N LEU A 75 12.51 -7.49 -10.04
CA LEU A 75 13.02 -6.98 -8.76
C LEU A 75 14.38 -6.30 -8.93
N GLN A 76 15.30 -6.87 -9.69
CA GLN A 76 16.61 -6.25 -9.97
C GLN A 76 16.48 -4.85 -10.58
N LYS A 77 15.52 -4.65 -11.49
CA LYS A 77 15.25 -3.32 -12.07
C LYS A 77 14.77 -2.32 -11.02
N ASN A 78 13.96 -2.77 -10.07
CA ASN A 78 13.46 -1.94 -8.97
C ASN A 78 14.52 -1.66 -7.89
N LEU A 79 15.54 -2.52 -7.79
CA LEU A 79 16.68 -2.40 -6.87
C LEU A 79 17.69 -1.32 -7.26
N LYS A 80 17.71 -0.92 -8.54
CA LYS A 80 18.53 0.20 -9.03
C LYS A 80 18.07 1.57 -8.53
N ASN A 81 16.89 1.64 -7.91
CA ASN A 81 16.40 2.87 -7.28
C ASN A 81 17.13 3.10 -5.95
N GLU A 82 17.29 4.37 -5.55
CA GLU A 82 17.91 4.73 -4.26
C GLU A 82 17.07 4.28 -3.03
N ILE A 83 15.79 3.94 -3.26
CA ILE A 83 14.86 3.51 -2.21
C ILE A 83 15.10 2.03 -1.91
N PRO A 84 15.35 1.66 -0.63
CA PRO A 84 15.55 0.25 -0.27
C PRO A 84 14.30 -0.57 -0.56
N LEU A 85 14.54 -1.78 -1.09
CA LEU A 85 13.50 -2.71 -1.50
C LEU A 85 13.19 -3.66 -0.34
N LEU A 86 11.91 -3.74 0.02
CA LEU A 86 11.39 -4.67 1.02
C LEU A 86 10.63 -5.77 0.28
N GLY A 87 11.27 -6.92 0.12
CA GLY A 87 10.74 -8.05 -0.63
C GLY A 87 9.94 -8.99 0.24
N ILE A 88 8.76 -9.38 -0.22
CA ILE A 88 7.95 -10.45 0.36
C ILE A 88 7.79 -11.53 -0.72
N ASP A 89 8.34 -12.71 -0.46
CA ASP A 89 8.02 -13.88 -1.26
C ASP A 89 6.59 -14.33 -0.93
N PHE A 90 5.71 -14.34 -1.92
CA PHE A 90 4.32 -14.77 -1.79
C PHE A 90 4.21 -16.19 -1.22
N TYR A 91 5.14 -17.08 -1.59
CA TYR A 91 5.17 -18.47 -1.12
C TYR A 91 6.00 -18.67 0.15
N GLN A 92 6.60 -17.60 0.69
CA GLN A 92 7.37 -17.60 1.94
C GLN A 92 8.50 -18.65 1.96
N GLN A 93 9.09 -19.00 0.82
CA GLN A 93 10.11 -20.05 0.74
C GLN A 93 11.46 -19.62 1.32
N GLY A 94 11.63 -18.32 1.57
CA GLY A 94 12.73 -17.82 2.36
C GLY A 94 14.09 -17.85 1.66
N GLN A 95 14.12 -18.00 0.34
CA GLN A 95 15.35 -17.92 -0.43
C GLN A 95 15.70 -16.44 -0.65
N ASN A 96 16.79 -16.00 -0.05
CA ASN A 96 17.30 -14.66 -0.30
C ASN A 96 17.96 -14.64 -1.69
N ILE A 97 17.20 -14.18 -2.68
CA ILE A 97 17.60 -14.19 -4.09
C ILE A 97 18.72 -13.17 -4.36
N PHE A 98 18.74 -12.07 -3.60
CA PHE A 98 19.71 -11.00 -3.75
C PHE A 98 20.56 -10.84 -2.49
N LYS A 99 21.89 -10.72 -2.67
CA LYS A 99 22.83 -10.39 -1.59
C LYS A 99 23.10 -8.88 -1.48
N GLU A 100 22.29 -8.07 -2.14
CA GLU A 100 22.48 -6.63 -2.25
C GLU A 100 22.05 -5.93 -0.96
N LYS A 101 22.83 -4.95 -0.51
CA LYS A 101 22.57 -4.22 0.76
C LYS A 101 21.22 -3.49 0.77
N ASN A 102 20.68 -3.17 -0.41
CA ASN A 102 19.41 -2.45 -0.54
C ASN A 102 18.20 -3.40 -0.64
N PHE A 103 18.40 -4.73 -0.54
CA PHE A 103 17.33 -5.71 -0.54
C PHE A 103 17.12 -6.32 0.85
N ASN A 104 15.91 -6.17 1.37
CA ASN A 104 15.49 -6.79 2.62
C ASN A 104 14.39 -7.80 2.32
N LEU A 105 14.72 -9.09 2.39
CA LEU A 105 13.70 -10.15 2.35
C LEU A 105 13.03 -10.24 3.73
N VAL A 106 11.71 -10.11 3.75
CA VAL A 106 10.89 -10.27 4.94
C VAL A 106 9.84 -11.36 4.77
N ARG A 107 9.64 -12.11 5.84
CA ARG A 107 8.59 -13.10 6.01
C ARG A 107 7.45 -12.50 6.82
N ILE A 108 6.23 -12.88 6.50
CA ILE A 108 5.03 -12.34 7.13
C ILE A 108 4.06 -13.45 7.49
N SER A 109 3.22 -13.20 8.49
CA SER A 109 2.12 -14.11 8.82
C SER A 109 1.07 -14.15 7.71
N SER A 110 0.35 -15.27 7.59
CA SER A 110 -0.72 -15.42 6.58
C SER A 110 -1.83 -14.37 6.73
N THR A 111 -2.15 -13.96 7.97
CA THR A 111 -3.12 -12.90 8.25
C THR A 111 -2.67 -11.57 7.67
N LEU A 112 -1.39 -11.23 7.86
CA LEU A 112 -0.80 -10.02 7.32
C LEU A 112 -0.71 -10.09 5.79
N MET A 113 -0.34 -11.23 5.22
CA MET A 113 -0.36 -11.45 3.77
C MET A 113 -1.75 -11.15 3.18
N LEU A 114 -2.82 -11.68 3.79
CA LEU A 114 -4.18 -11.42 3.33
C LEU A 114 -4.56 -9.94 3.45
N LYS A 115 -4.20 -9.29 4.57
CA LYS A 115 -4.37 -7.85 4.80
C LYS A 115 -3.67 -7.04 3.70
N LEU A 116 -2.45 -7.40 3.32
CA LEU A 116 -1.69 -6.72 2.26
C LEU A 116 -2.31 -6.96 0.88
N ILE A 117 -2.67 -8.19 0.53
CA ILE A 117 -3.32 -8.51 -0.75
C ILE A 117 -4.60 -7.69 -0.94
N HIS A 118 -5.45 -7.62 0.08
CA HIS A 118 -6.70 -6.84 0.03
C HIS A 118 -6.44 -5.34 0.11
N GLY A 119 -5.50 -4.93 0.96
CA GLY A 119 -5.12 -3.53 1.16
C GLY A 119 -4.64 -2.91 -0.15
N PHE A 120 -3.63 -3.54 -0.76
CA PHE A 120 -2.97 -3.11 -1.99
C PHE A 120 -3.70 -3.54 -3.27
N ASN A 121 -4.80 -4.29 -3.15
CA ASN A 121 -5.58 -4.82 -4.28
C ASN A 121 -4.70 -5.59 -5.28
N ILE A 122 -3.91 -6.52 -4.73
CA ILE A 122 -2.94 -7.31 -5.50
C ILE A 122 -3.71 -8.35 -6.31
N LYS A 123 -3.69 -8.19 -7.63
CA LYS A 123 -4.37 -9.11 -8.58
C LYS A 123 -3.38 -9.95 -9.37
N THR A 124 -2.14 -9.49 -9.49
CA THR A 124 -1.07 -10.12 -10.26
C THR A 124 0.24 -9.96 -9.50
N LEU A 125 1.22 -10.80 -9.84
CA LEU A 125 2.59 -10.71 -9.32
C LEU A 125 3.57 -10.62 -10.49
N PRO A 126 4.71 -9.92 -10.34
CA PRO A 126 5.13 -9.18 -9.14
C PRO A 126 4.49 -7.78 -9.09
N GLN A 127 4.34 -7.21 -7.91
CA GLN A 127 3.88 -5.83 -7.71
C GLN A 127 4.69 -5.13 -6.63
N CYS A 128 5.01 -3.86 -6.85
CA CYS A 128 5.80 -3.03 -5.94
C CYS A 128 5.03 -1.76 -5.59
N PHE A 129 5.11 -1.36 -4.33
CA PHE A 129 4.42 -0.20 -3.79
C PHE A 129 5.37 0.61 -2.92
N VAL A 130 5.42 1.92 -3.15
CA VAL A 130 6.17 2.81 -2.26
C VAL A 130 5.37 3.01 -0.98
N ILE A 131 5.98 2.67 0.15
CA ILE A 131 5.46 2.93 1.49
C ILE A 131 6.32 4.01 2.17
N LYS A 132 5.66 4.95 2.86
CA LYS A 132 6.30 6.09 3.54
C LYS A 132 6.04 6.04 5.04
N GLN A 133 7.07 6.27 5.83
CA GLN A 133 7.00 6.38 7.28
C GLN A 133 6.08 7.54 7.70
N ASP A 134 5.29 7.32 8.74
CA ASP A 134 4.48 8.35 9.39
C ASP A 134 5.39 9.28 10.22
N ASP A 135 5.19 10.60 10.09
CA ASP A 135 6.03 11.59 10.78
C ASP A 135 5.90 11.51 12.31
N LYS A 136 4.81 10.94 12.84
CA LYS A 136 4.53 10.82 14.28
C LYS A 136 4.92 9.46 14.86
N ASN A 137 4.85 8.40 14.07
CA ASN A 137 5.18 7.05 14.51
C ASN A 137 6.18 6.39 13.54
N PRO A 138 7.46 6.22 13.94
CA PRO A 138 8.49 5.68 13.05
C PRO A 138 8.27 4.21 12.68
N MET A 139 7.40 3.49 13.38
CA MET A 139 7.07 2.10 13.09
C MET A 139 5.88 1.97 12.13
N GLN A 140 5.15 3.07 11.90
CA GLN A 140 3.99 3.07 11.04
C GLN A 140 4.35 3.60 9.65
N TYR A 141 3.93 2.87 8.62
CA TYR A 141 4.14 3.20 7.22
C TYR A 141 2.79 3.25 6.51
N THR A 142 2.71 4.14 5.52
CA THR A 142 1.48 4.38 4.79
C THR A 142 1.71 4.33 3.29
N HIS A 143 0.69 3.84 2.59
CA HIS A 143 0.61 3.90 1.12
C HIS A 143 -0.72 4.51 0.71
N LEU A 144 -0.64 5.49 -0.19
CA LEU A 144 -1.80 6.14 -0.79
C LEU A 144 -2.35 5.24 -1.91
N LYS A 145 -3.57 4.71 -1.74
CA LYS A 145 -4.20 3.84 -2.75
C LYS A 145 -4.51 4.63 -4.02
N ASP A 146 -4.08 4.17 -5.20
CA ASP A 146 -4.30 4.89 -6.47
C ASP A 146 -5.76 5.23 -6.81
N PHE A 147 -6.72 4.48 -6.26
CA PHE A 147 -8.16 4.60 -6.54
C PHE A 147 -8.98 5.33 -5.47
N GLY A 148 -8.47 6.47 -4.96
CA GLY A 148 -9.21 7.30 -4.02
C GLY A 148 -9.64 8.64 -4.60
N PHE A 149 -10.84 9.10 -4.23
CA PHE A 149 -11.36 10.43 -4.57
C PHE A 149 -10.46 11.59 -4.09
N TYR A 150 -9.50 11.32 -3.19
CA TYR A 150 -8.49 12.30 -2.76
C TYR A 150 -7.62 12.82 -3.94
N LYS A 151 -7.38 12.00 -4.98
CA LYS A 151 -6.67 12.44 -6.18
C LYS A 151 -7.46 13.52 -6.92
N VAL A 152 -8.79 13.39 -6.95
CA VAL A 152 -9.72 14.38 -7.56
C VAL A 152 -9.70 15.70 -6.79
N MET A 153 -9.60 15.66 -5.45
CA MET A 153 -9.52 16.86 -4.60
C MET A 153 -8.16 17.56 -4.65
N ASN A 154 -7.06 16.83 -4.87
CA ASN A 154 -5.69 17.38 -4.94
C ASN A 154 -5.25 17.84 -6.34
N PHE A 155 -6.11 17.79 -7.37
CA PHE A 155 -5.80 18.31 -8.71
C PHE A 155 -5.54 19.83 -8.76
N LYS A 156 -5.89 20.59 -7.71
CA LYS A 156 -5.68 22.05 -7.70
C LYS A 156 -4.26 22.50 -7.35
N THR A 157 -3.37 21.62 -6.91
CA THR A 157 -2.08 22.05 -6.33
C THR A 157 -0.87 21.93 -7.27
N ASN A 158 -1.02 21.33 -8.46
CA ASN A 158 0.10 21.14 -9.40
C ASN A 158 -0.06 21.84 -10.77
N ASN A 159 -0.92 22.85 -10.88
CA ASN A 159 -0.92 23.75 -12.05
C ASN A 159 -0.22 25.08 -11.74
N THR A 160 0.98 25.03 -11.15
CA THR A 160 1.89 26.17 -11.18
C THR A 160 3.33 25.67 -11.13
N LYS A 161 3.83 25.23 -12.29
CA LYS A 161 5.23 25.29 -12.74
C LYS A 161 5.31 24.62 -14.11
N GLU A 162 5.07 25.41 -15.13
CA GLU A 162 6.02 25.74 -16.21
C GLU A 162 5.49 26.96 -16.98
#